data_AF-A0A5K7X4K9-F1
#
_entry.id   AF-A0A5K7X4K9-F1
#
_cell.length_a   1.000
_cell.length_b   1.000
_cell.length_c   1.000
_cell.angle_alpha   90.00
_cell.angle_beta   90.00
_cell.angle_gamma   90.00
#
_symmetry.space_group_name_H-M   'P 1'
#
loop_
_entity.id
_entity.type
_entity.pdbx_description
1 polymer ?
#
loop_
_entity_poly.entity_id
_entity_poly.type
_entity_poly.pdbx_seq_one_letter_code
_entity_poly.pdbx_strand_id
1 'polypeptide(L)'
;MQRQYIRQRERVFTEEMKVKFCRLVRESYSLAEAAQGVGVTLRTVQRYRREEEDFDQEVRMAKLAKPDPLKLMESAARTHWRAAAWLLERTKPETYARKRGDLASGLKVTKALRLMMETALANTPEEARSELFKHLDKTYEHALDCCFPSLGPWDRPREPKMADTPLVFRERAKSAPVIHNYGLGTPDEWSFAAKPEQPRSHAPRGNAESDAPRREPNADVTPPPTPTLAPGSSNRGQSTPPPLTEAERAQRHQDLLDWGLRLMQNEQRQKDRDKYDHLMSRKTKKATQATRQQNRQQNRRRAA
;
A
#
# COMPACT_ATOMS: atom_id res chain seq x y z
N MET A 1 28.86 61.72 26.18
CA MET A 1 28.03 61.15 25.09
C MET A 1 27.91 59.64 25.29
N GLN A 2 26.83 59.18 25.92
CA GLN A 2 26.57 57.77 26.11
C GLN A 2 26.14 57.15 24.77
N ARG A 3 26.99 56.29 24.20
CA ARG A 3 26.64 55.48 23.02
C ARG A 3 25.53 54.53 23.45
N GLN A 4 24.31 54.81 23.02
CA GLN A 4 23.19 53.90 23.19
C GLN A 4 23.53 52.61 22.44
N TYR A 5 23.85 51.56 23.18
CA TYR A 5 23.94 50.21 22.67
C TYR A 5 22.57 49.85 22.11
N ILE A 6 22.44 49.89 20.78
CA ILE A 6 21.27 49.35 20.08
C ILE A 6 21.19 47.89 20.52
N ARG A 7 20.25 47.59 21.42
CA ARG A 7 19.98 46.23 21.87
C ARG A 7 19.78 45.41 20.60
N GLN A 8 20.75 44.56 20.28
CA GLN A 8 20.65 43.63 19.16
C GLN A 8 19.40 42.80 19.42
N ARG A 9 18.34 43.10 18.68
CA ARG A 9 17.09 42.35 18.75
C ARG A 9 17.47 40.92 18.37
N GLU A 10 17.32 39.99 19.32
CA GLU A 10 17.67 38.59 19.09
C GLU A 10 17.10 38.13 17.75
N ARG A 11 17.96 37.50 16.95
CA ARG A 11 17.56 37.02 15.63
C ARG A 11 16.46 35.98 15.84
N VAL A 12 15.26 36.32 15.38
CA VAL A 12 14.06 35.46 15.46
C VAL A 12 14.26 34.14 14.72
N PHE A 13 15.22 34.08 13.79
CA PHE A 13 15.54 32.89 13.01
C PHE A 13 16.99 32.46 13.28
N THR A 14 17.16 31.50 14.19
CA THR A 14 18.45 30.93 14.56
C THR A 14 18.96 29.96 13.49
N GLU A 15 20.24 29.62 13.53
CA GLU A 15 20.84 28.71 12.54
C GLU A 15 20.25 27.29 12.61
N GLU A 16 19.97 26.80 13.82
CA GLU A 16 19.28 25.52 14.02
C GLU A 16 17.89 25.48 13.36
N MET A 17 17.18 26.61 13.39
CA MET A 17 15.88 26.76 12.73
C MET A 17 16.02 26.72 11.21
N LYS A 18 17.09 27.30 10.63
CA LYS A 18 17.37 27.23 9.18
C LYS A 18 17.66 25.80 8.74
N VAL A 19 18.51 25.08 9.47
CA VAL A 19 18.82 23.67 9.19
C VAL A 19 17.56 22.81 9.27
N LYS A 20 16.75 23.01 10.32
CA LYS A 20 15.46 22.32 10.46
C LYS A 20 14.49 22.65 9.33
N PHE A 21 14.43 23.91 8.91
CA PHE A 21 13.62 24.37 7.78
C PHE A 21 14.05 23.69 6.47
N CYS A 22 15.34 23.76 6.13
CA CYS A 22 15.88 23.11 4.94
C CYS A 22 15.63 21.60 4.93
N ARG A 23 15.73 20.93 6.09
CA ARG A 23 15.38 19.51 6.23
C ARG A 23 13.92 19.24 5.88
N LEU A 24 12.98 20.03 6.40
CA LEU A 24 11.55 19.88 6.07
C LEU A 24 11.28 20.13 4.59
N VAL A 25 11.93 21.12 3.98
CA VAL A 25 11.80 21.36 2.54
C VAL A 25 12.31 20.16 1.72
N ARG A 26 13.41 19.51 2.14
CA ARG A 26 13.90 18.27 1.50
C ARG A 26 12.93 17.09 1.63
N GLU A 27 12.13 17.07 2.69
CA GLU A 27 11.08 16.06 2.90
C GLU A 27 9.77 16.37 2.13
N SER A 28 9.79 17.34 1.21
CA SER A 28 8.66 17.81 0.38
C SER A 28 7.61 18.68 1.07
N TYR A 29 7.86 19.17 2.28
CA TYR A 29 6.93 20.13 2.86
C TYR A 29 6.94 21.43 2.05
N SER A 30 5.76 22.03 1.87
CA SER A 30 5.68 23.36 1.27
C SER A 30 6.44 24.37 2.14
N LEU A 31 6.89 25.48 1.55
CA LEU A 31 7.61 26.52 2.32
C LEU A 31 6.76 27.06 3.49
N ALA A 32 5.44 27.09 3.33
CA ALA A 32 4.51 27.53 4.37
C ALA A 32 4.43 26.53 5.52
N GLU A 33 4.25 25.23 5.21
CA GLU A 33 4.21 24.16 6.21
C GLU A 33 5.54 23.99 6.92
N ALA A 34 6.66 24.09 6.18
CA ALA A 34 7.99 24.04 6.76
C ALA A 34 8.22 25.21 7.73
N ALA A 35 7.77 26.42 7.39
CA ALA A 35 7.86 27.59 8.27
C ALA A 35 7.02 27.38 9.54
N GLN A 36 5.79 26.87 9.39
CA GLN A 36 4.91 26.51 10.51
C GLN A 36 5.53 25.43 11.41
N GLY A 37 6.16 24.40 10.85
CA GLY A 37 6.82 23.32 11.60
C GLY A 37 8.07 23.77 12.38
N VAL A 38 8.66 24.90 12.00
CA VAL A 38 9.75 25.55 12.74
C VAL A 38 9.22 26.59 13.73
N GLY A 39 7.97 27.04 13.58
CA GLY A 39 7.34 28.05 14.44
C GLY A 39 7.59 29.49 13.98
N VAL A 40 7.87 29.69 12.69
CA VAL A 40 8.23 31.01 12.12
C VAL A 40 7.24 31.39 11.02
N THR A 41 6.95 32.68 10.87
CA THR A 41 6.06 33.14 9.79
C THR A 41 6.76 33.05 8.42
N LEU A 42 6.00 32.73 7.37
CA LEU A 42 6.54 32.67 6.00
C LEU A 42 7.20 34.00 5.57
N ARG A 43 6.66 35.14 6.02
CA ARG A 43 7.22 36.47 5.77
C ARG A 43 8.63 36.62 6.33
N THR A 44 8.87 36.10 7.54
CA THR A 44 10.21 36.08 8.15
C THR A 44 11.16 35.25 7.30
N VAL A 45 10.77 34.04 6.89
CA VAL A 45 11.61 33.17 6.04
C VAL A 45 11.96 33.87 4.71
N GLN A 46 10.97 34.49 4.05
CA GLN A 46 11.20 35.24 2.80
C GLN A 46 12.16 36.42 2.98
N ARG A 47 12.08 37.12 4.11
CA ARG A 47 13.00 38.21 4.45
C ARG A 47 14.44 37.68 4.59
N TYR A 48 14.64 36.61 5.35
CA TYR A 48 15.97 36.01 5.52
C TYR A 48 16.54 35.45 4.21
N ARG A 49 15.71 34.86 3.33
CA ARG A 49 16.16 34.45 1.99
C ARG A 49 16.59 35.61 1.08
N ARG A 50 16.14 36.84 1.35
CA ARG A 50 16.59 38.03 0.61
C ARG A 50 17.84 38.66 1.23
N GLU A 51 17.96 38.60 2.56
CA GLU A 51 19.08 39.18 3.32
C GLU A 51 20.33 38.28 3.32
N GLU A 52 20.16 36.96 3.30
CA GLU A 52 21.24 35.97 3.39
C GLU A 52 21.22 35.04 2.16
N GLU A 53 22.18 35.22 1.25
CA GLU A 53 22.24 34.50 -0.03
C GLU A 53 22.55 33.00 0.13
N ASP A 54 23.42 32.66 1.09
CA ASP A 54 23.77 31.26 1.40
C ASP A 54 22.54 30.45 1.80
N PHE A 55 21.67 31.02 2.65
CA PHE A 55 20.43 30.38 3.06
C PHE A 55 19.47 30.20 1.89
N ASP A 56 19.38 31.17 0.97
CA ASP A 56 18.55 31.03 -0.21
C ASP A 56 19.04 29.90 -1.12
N GLN A 57 20.36 29.77 -1.29
CA GLN A 57 20.97 28.69 -2.04
C GLN A 57 20.70 27.34 -1.38
N GLU A 58 20.80 27.22 -0.06
CA GLU A 58 20.46 25.99 0.65
C GLU A 58 18.99 25.59 0.47
N VAL A 59 18.06 26.56 0.52
CA VAL A 59 16.63 26.31 0.29
C VAL A 59 16.38 25.88 -1.16
N ARG A 60 17.10 26.45 -2.14
CA ARG A 60 17.05 26.01 -3.54
C ARG A 60 17.54 24.58 -3.69
N MET A 61 18.68 24.25 -3.09
CA MET A 61 19.21 22.88 -3.07
C MET A 61 18.26 21.90 -2.38
N ALA A 62 17.63 22.33 -1.29
CA ALA A 62 16.63 21.53 -0.58
C ALA A 62 15.40 21.22 -1.45
N LYS A 63 14.94 22.18 -2.26
CA LYS A 63 13.83 21.96 -3.21
C LYS A 63 14.16 21.01 -4.35
N LEU A 64 15.41 20.98 -4.78
CA LEU A 64 15.88 20.07 -5.83
C LEU A 64 16.10 18.65 -5.32
N ALA A 65 16.24 18.47 -4.01
CA ALA A 65 16.37 17.15 -3.41
C ALA A 65 15.10 16.33 -3.70
N LYS A 66 15.30 15.12 -4.25
CA LYS A 66 14.20 14.18 -4.45
C LYS A 66 13.80 13.64 -3.08
N PRO A 67 12.56 13.86 -2.65
CA PRO A 67 12.11 13.34 -1.37
C PRO A 67 12.01 11.83 -1.40
N ASP A 68 12.09 11.22 -0.21
CA ASP A 68 11.86 9.80 -0.05
C ASP A 68 10.41 9.46 -0.44
N PRO A 69 10.20 8.68 -1.52
CA PRO A 69 8.85 8.35 -1.99
C PRO A 69 8.03 7.59 -0.94
N LEU A 70 8.68 6.86 -0.02
CA LEU A 70 7.97 6.13 1.03
C LEU A 70 7.29 7.10 2.01
N LYS A 71 8.01 8.12 2.50
CA LYS A 71 7.46 9.15 3.39
C LYS A 71 6.33 9.94 2.74
N LEU A 72 6.46 10.23 1.44
CA LEU A 72 5.39 10.87 0.67
C LEU A 72 4.14 9.98 0.57
N MET A 73 4.32 8.68 0.38
CA MET A 73 3.19 7.76 0.36
C MET A 73 2.54 7.63 1.74
N GLU A 74 3.33 7.59 2.81
CA GLU A 74 2.82 7.55 4.18
C GLU A 74 2.01 8.80 4.54
N SER A 75 2.46 9.99 4.13
CA SER A 75 1.70 11.21 4.35
C SER A 75 0.39 11.21 3.55
N ALA A 76 0.42 10.80 2.29
CA ALA A 76 -0.77 10.65 1.44
C ALA A 76 -1.74 9.59 1.98
N ALA A 77 -1.25 8.52 2.59
CA ALA A 77 -2.08 7.46 3.17
C ALA A 77 -2.95 7.96 4.33
N ARG A 78 -2.56 9.05 5.02
CA ARG A 78 -3.35 9.64 6.12
C ARG A 78 -4.62 10.33 5.64
N THR A 79 -4.63 10.83 4.41
CA THR A 79 -5.75 11.60 3.85
C THR A 79 -6.47 10.87 2.72
N HIS A 80 -5.79 9.94 2.04
CA HIS A 80 -6.31 9.26 0.86
C HIS A 80 -6.33 7.75 1.06
N TRP A 81 -7.54 7.18 1.08
CA TRP A 81 -7.75 5.74 1.26
C TRP A 81 -7.07 4.89 0.17
N ARG A 82 -6.92 5.41 -1.05
CA ARG A 82 -6.21 4.70 -2.14
C ARG A 82 -4.72 4.55 -1.85
N ALA A 83 -4.09 5.61 -1.34
CA ALA A 83 -2.68 5.56 -0.92
C ALA A 83 -2.52 4.60 0.27
N ALA A 84 -3.45 4.63 1.23
CA ALA A 84 -3.46 3.68 2.34
C ALA A 84 -3.61 2.23 1.87
N ALA A 85 -4.56 1.94 0.97
CA ALA A 85 -4.77 0.61 0.41
C ALA A 85 -3.53 0.11 -0.35
N TRP A 86 -2.91 0.98 -1.15
CA TRP A 86 -1.68 0.67 -1.86
C TRP A 86 -0.53 0.34 -0.90
N LEU A 87 -0.39 1.10 0.18
CA LEU A 87 0.64 0.86 1.20
C LEU A 87 0.39 -0.48 1.91
N LEU A 88 -0.86 -0.82 2.23
CA LEU A 88 -1.24 -2.10 2.83
C LEU A 88 -0.97 -3.29 1.91
N GLU A 89 -1.29 -3.17 0.63
CA GLU A 89 -1.05 -4.23 -0.36
C GLU A 89 0.44 -4.58 -0.49
N ARG A 90 1.33 -3.58 -0.37
CA ARG A 90 2.78 -3.79 -0.48
C ARG A 90 3.46 -4.16 0.83
N THR A 91 2.98 -3.66 1.96
CA THR A 91 3.55 -3.98 3.28
C THR A 91 3.11 -5.35 3.79
N LYS A 92 1.89 -5.77 3.44
CA LYS A 92 1.28 -7.03 3.90
C LYS A 92 0.51 -7.71 2.75
N PRO A 93 1.23 -8.20 1.72
CA PRO A 93 0.59 -8.79 0.54
C PRO A 93 -0.27 -10.00 0.89
N GLU A 94 0.11 -10.82 1.87
CA GLU A 94 -0.65 -12.02 2.25
C GLU A 94 -2.10 -11.73 2.70
N THR A 95 -2.32 -10.56 3.31
CA THR A 95 -3.63 -10.17 3.84
C THR A 95 -4.41 -9.31 2.84
N TYR A 96 -3.74 -8.35 2.22
CA TYR A 96 -4.40 -7.27 1.47
C TYR A 96 -4.18 -7.33 -0.04
N ALA A 97 -3.25 -8.15 -0.55
CA ALA A 97 -3.11 -8.29 -1.99
C ALA A 97 -4.37 -8.91 -2.58
N ARG A 98 -4.63 -8.55 -3.83
CA ARG A 98 -5.75 -9.12 -4.59
C ARG A 98 -5.54 -10.63 -4.71
N LYS A 99 -6.30 -11.40 -3.93
CA LYS A 99 -6.32 -12.87 -4.03
C LYS A 99 -6.73 -13.23 -5.45
N ARG A 100 -5.89 -13.98 -6.17
CA ARG A 100 -6.26 -14.52 -7.48
C ARG A 100 -7.53 -15.35 -7.29
N GLY A 101 -8.59 -15.02 -8.03
CA GLY A 101 -9.88 -15.69 -7.92
C GLY A 101 -9.81 -17.20 -8.18
N ASP A 102 -8.74 -17.65 -8.84
CA ASP A 102 -8.50 -19.03 -9.24
C ASP A 102 -7.87 -19.89 -8.14
N LEU A 103 -7.45 -19.28 -7.02
CA LEU A 103 -6.94 -20.03 -5.88
C LEU A 103 -8.07 -20.22 -4.87
N ALA A 104 -8.56 -21.46 -4.74
CA ALA A 104 -9.44 -21.83 -3.64
C ALA A 104 -8.73 -21.51 -2.33
N SER A 105 -9.33 -20.66 -1.48
CA SER A 105 -8.74 -20.35 -0.18
C SER A 105 -8.58 -21.64 0.63
N GLY A 106 -7.48 -21.80 1.38
CA GLY A 106 -7.25 -22.99 2.22
C GLY A 106 -8.49 -23.41 3.03
N LEU A 107 -9.20 -22.44 3.63
CA LEU A 107 -10.47 -22.67 4.34
C LEU A 107 -11.56 -23.38 3.51
N LYS A 108 -11.69 -23.07 2.22
CA LYS A 108 -12.66 -23.71 1.32
C LYS A 108 -12.24 -25.13 1.00
N VAL A 109 -10.94 -25.35 0.77
CA VAL A 109 -10.37 -26.70 0.53
C VAL A 109 -10.53 -27.57 1.77
N THR A 110 -10.16 -27.05 2.95
CA THR A 110 -10.37 -27.69 4.25
C THR A 110 -11.83 -28.06 4.48
N LYS A 111 -12.77 -27.16 4.21
CA LYS A 111 -14.20 -27.45 4.35
C LYS A 111 -14.66 -28.54 3.38
N ALA A 112 -14.21 -28.51 2.13
CA ALA A 112 -14.56 -29.54 1.14
C ALA A 112 -14.01 -30.91 1.54
N LEU A 113 -12.75 -30.99 1.96
CA LEU A 113 -12.13 -32.24 2.42
C LEU A 113 -12.78 -32.79 3.69
N ARG A 114 -13.16 -31.93 4.65
CA ARG A 114 -13.92 -32.36 5.84
C ARG A 114 -15.27 -32.95 5.47
N LEU A 115 -16.00 -32.32 4.55
CA LEU A 115 -17.27 -32.86 4.05
C LEU A 115 -17.07 -34.23 3.36
N MET A 116 -16.02 -34.38 2.55
CA MET A 116 -15.68 -35.68 1.97
C MET A 116 -15.42 -36.73 3.05
N MET A 117 -14.68 -36.39 4.10
CA MET A 117 -14.39 -37.30 5.21
C MET A 117 -15.66 -37.69 5.99
N GLU A 118 -16.56 -36.75 6.27
CA GLU A 118 -17.85 -37.02 6.90
C GLU A 118 -18.71 -37.98 6.07
N THR A 119 -18.78 -37.75 4.74
CA THR A 119 -19.53 -38.65 3.84
C THR A 119 -18.91 -40.05 3.75
N ALA A 120 -17.58 -40.17 3.80
CA ALA A 120 -16.89 -41.46 3.81
C ALA A 120 -17.22 -42.23 5.11
N LEU A 121 -17.14 -41.56 6.27
CA LEU A 121 -17.43 -42.19 7.56
C LEU A 121 -18.89 -42.63 7.70
N ALA A 122 -19.83 -41.85 7.15
CA ALA A 122 -21.25 -42.19 7.16
C ALA A 122 -21.55 -43.51 6.41
N ASN A 123 -20.80 -43.82 5.35
CA ASN A 123 -20.99 -45.02 4.53
C ASN A 123 -20.11 -46.21 4.96
N THR A 124 -19.25 -46.04 5.97
CA THR A 124 -18.33 -47.08 6.43
C THR A 124 -18.90 -47.82 7.65
N PRO A 125 -18.80 -49.16 7.72
CA PRO A 125 -19.22 -49.92 8.91
C PRO A 125 -18.43 -49.48 10.15
N GLU A 126 -19.08 -49.53 11.31
CA GLU A 126 -18.58 -48.92 12.55
C GLU A 126 -17.22 -49.46 13.00
N GLU A 127 -16.98 -50.76 12.78
CA GLU A 127 -15.73 -51.47 13.10
C GLU A 127 -14.51 -50.87 12.38
N ALA A 128 -14.68 -50.32 11.17
CA ALA A 128 -13.59 -49.80 10.34
C ALA A 128 -13.45 -48.26 10.39
N ARG A 129 -14.38 -47.54 11.05
CA ARG A 129 -14.40 -46.07 11.05
C ARG A 129 -13.15 -45.45 11.67
N SER A 130 -12.63 -46.02 12.75
CA SER A 130 -11.49 -45.48 13.50
C SER A 130 -10.19 -45.58 12.71
N GLU A 131 -9.94 -46.72 12.05
CA GLU A 131 -8.77 -46.92 11.20
C GLU A 131 -8.85 -46.07 9.92
N LEU A 132 -10.04 -46.00 9.30
CA LEU A 132 -10.26 -45.13 8.14
C LEU A 132 -10.02 -43.66 8.47
N PHE A 133 -10.54 -43.18 9.61
CA PHE A 133 -10.32 -41.80 10.06
C PHE A 133 -8.83 -41.48 10.20
N LYS A 134 -8.04 -42.33 10.87
CA LYS A 134 -6.58 -42.12 11.00
C LYS A 134 -5.88 -42.02 9.66
N HIS A 135 -6.30 -42.82 8.68
CA HIS A 135 -5.71 -42.79 7.34
C HIS A 135 -6.12 -41.54 6.55
N LEU A 136 -7.39 -41.15 6.63
CA LEU A 136 -7.92 -39.95 5.99
C LEU A 136 -7.32 -38.67 6.59
N ASP A 137 -7.13 -38.61 7.91
CA ASP A 137 -6.52 -37.48 8.60
C ASP A 137 -5.04 -37.29 8.19
N LYS A 138 -4.27 -38.38 8.11
CA LYS A 138 -2.88 -38.34 7.62
C LYS A 138 -2.79 -37.92 6.15
N THR A 139 -3.67 -38.43 5.30
CA THR A 139 -3.69 -38.04 3.87
C THR A 139 -4.19 -36.62 3.68
N TYR A 140 -5.09 -36.14 4.54
CA TYR A 140 -5.54 -34.75 4.60
C TYR A 140 -4.40 -33.79 4.93
N GLU A 141 -3.64 -34.05 6.01
CA GLU A 141 -2.47 -33.25 6.39
C GLU A 141 -1.43 -33.24 5.26
N HIS A 142 -1.14 -34.40 4.67
CA HIS A 142 -0.23 -34.50 3.53
C HIS A 142 -0.72 -33.72 2.29
N ALA A 143 -2.02 -33.80 1.97
CA ALA A 143 -2.59 -33.07 0.85
C ALA A 143 -2.55 -31.56 1.07
N LEU A 144 -2.79 -31.09 2.30
CA LEU A 144 -2.63 -29.69 2.66
C LEU A 144 -1.18 -29.24 2.54
N ASP A 145 -0.23 -30.02 3.03
CA ASP A 145 1.21 -29.73 2.88
C ASP A 145 1.63 -29.63 1.40
N CYS A 146 1.08 -30.48 0.52
CA CYS A 146 1.34 -30.43 -0.92
C CYS A 146 0.69 -29.21 -1.60
N CYS A 147 -0.57 -28.90 -1.28
CA CYS A 147 -1.30 -27.81 -1.93
C CYS A 147 -0.94 -26.43 -1.38
N PHE A 148 -0.52 -26.36 -0.12
CA PHE A 148 -0.25 -25.13 0.60
C PHE A 148 1.05 -25.21 1.43
N PRO A 149 2.22 -25.35 0.79
CA PRO A 149 3.49 -25.51 1.51
C PRO A 149 3.87 -24.31 2.39
N SER A 150 3.22 -23.15 2.16
CA SER A 150 3.37 -21.93 2.95
C SER A 150 2.40 -21.80 4.13
N LEU A 151 1.40 -22.66 4.26
CA LEU A 151 0.53 -22.72 5.44
C LEU A 151 1.15 -23.69 6.43
N GLY A 152 1.55 -23.17 7.59
CA GLY A 152 2.01 -24.00 8.70
C GLY A 152 0.84 -24.72 9.37
N PRO A 153 1.12 -25.65 10.29
CA PRO A 153 0.08 -26.18 11.16
C PRO A 153 -0.59 -24.99 11.86
N TRP A 154 -1.92 -24.89 11.78
CA TRP A 154 -2.78 -23.81 12.34
C TRP A 154 -3.04 -22.56 11.48
N ASP A 155 -3.05 -22.65 10.14
CA ASP A 155 -3.34 -21.51 9.23
C ASP A 155 -2.39 -20.30 9.39
N ARG A 156 -1.29 -20.47 10.13
CA ARG A 156 -0.25 -19.45 10.24
C ARG A 156 0.63 -19.56 9.00
N PRO A 157 1.07 -18.45 8.40
CA PRO A 157 2.11 -18.50 7.40
C PRO A 157 3.29 -19.26 8.01
N ARG A 158 3.63 -20.43 7.45
CA ARG A 158 4.88 -21.09 7.75
C ARG A 158 5.94 -20.09 7.31
N GLU A 159 6.84 -19.70 8.22
CA GLU A 159 7.98 -18.91 7.79
C GLU A 159 8.58 -19.61 6.58
N PRO A 160 8.77 -18.90 5.46
CA PRO A 160 9.29 -19.53 4.26
C PRO A 160 10.59 -20.20 4.66
N LYS A 161 10.61 -21.54 4.64
CA LYS A 161 11.85 -22.29 4.73
C LYS A 161 12.67 -21.74 3.58
N MET A 162 13.63 -20.86 3.89
CA MET A 162 14.50 -20.31 2.87
C MET A 162 15.03 -21.51 2.11
N ALA A 163 14.76 -21.55 0.79
CA ALA A 163 15.25 -22.64 -0.04
C ALA A 163 16.73 -22.79 0.27
N ASP A 164 17.15 -24.02 0.55
CA ASP A 164 18.53 -24.33 0.91
C ASP A 164 19.45 -23.85 -0.22
N THR A 165 19.90 -22.61 -0.13
CA THR A 165 20.87 -22.06 -1.07
C THR A 165 22.17 -22.83 -0.83
N PRO A 166 22.95 -23.13 -1.88
CA PRO A 166 24.18 -23.90 -1.74
C PRO A 166 25.19 -23.28 -0.75
N LEU A 167 25.01 -22.00 -0.39
CA LEU A 167 25.74 -21.32 0.68
C LEU A 167 25.34 -21.80 2.09
N VAL A 168 24.03 -21.97 2.36
CA VAL A 168 23.51 -22.47 3.64
C VAL A 168 23.93 -23.93 3.87
N PHE A 169 23.98 -24.75 2.80
CA PHE A 169 24.58 -26.10 2.87
C PHE A 169 26.04 -26.06 3.32
N ARG A 170 26.82 -25.09 2.82
CA ARG A 170 28.24 -24.96 3.12
C ARG A 170 28.50 -24.50 4.55
N GLU A 171 27.62 -23.67 5.11
CA GLU A 171 27.68 -23.26 6.51
C GLU A 171 27.21 -24.38 7.45
N ARG A 172 26.15 -25.10 7.08
CA ARG A 172 25.65 -26.24 7.86
C ARG A 172 26.62 -27.43 7.87
N ALA A 173 27.35 -27.63 6.77
CA ALA A 173 28.44 -28.61 6.70
C ALA A 173 29.63 -28.25 7.59
N LYS A 174 29.87 -26.96 7.86
CA LYS A 174 30.90 -26.51 8.81
C LYS A 174 30.46 -26.66 10.27
N SER A 175 29.17 -26.59 10.55
CA SER A 175 28.61 -26.73 11.90
C SER A 175 28.17 -28.15 12.26
N ALA A 176 28.23 -29.10 11.32
CA ALA A 176 27.92 -30.49 11.60
C ALA A 176 29.01 -31.07 12.52
N PRO A 177 28.66 -31.68 13.68
CA PRO A 177 29.65 -32.34 14.51
C PRO A 177 30.34 -33.41 13.69
N VAL A 178 31.68 -33.38 13.70
CA VAL A 178 32.54 -34.37 13.04
C VAL A 178 32.24 -35.72 13.68
N ILE A 179 31.37 -36.51 13.05
CA ILE A 179 31.17 -37.91 13.41
C ILE A 179 32.42 -38.64 12.91
N HIS A 180 33.37 -38.87 13.82
CA HIS A 180 34.49 -39.78 13.59
C HIS A 180 33.94 -41.20 13.43
N ASN A 181 33.65 -41.60 12.20
CA ASN A 181 33.47 -43.00 11.86
C ASN A 181 34.84 -43.61 11.54
N TYR A 182 35.27 -44.52 12.40
CA TYR A 182 36.39 -45.41 12.15
C TYR A 182 36.00 -46.45 11.10
N GLY A 183 36.82 -46.53 10.05
CA GLY A 183 37.26 -47.77 9.39
C GLY A 183 36.22 -48.65 8.69
N LEU A 184 36.32 -48.73 7.36
CA LEU A 184 36.73 -49.94 6.59
C LEU A 184 36.17 -49.86 5.16
N GLY A 185 37.05 -50.02 4.16
CA GLY A 185 36.68 -50.32 2.77
C GLY A 185 36.93 -49.22 1.75
N THR A 186 38.13 -49.22 1.16
CA THR A 186 38.48 -48.58 -0.12
C THR A 186 38.08 -49.50 -1.29
N PRO A 187 38.36 -49.13 -2.56
CA PRO A 187 37.59 -48.24 -3.42
C PRO A 187 37.12 -49.01 -4.67
N ASP A 188 36.18 -48.49 -5.45
CA ASP A 188 36.33 -48.40 -6.90
C ASP A 188 35.04 -48.02 -7.60
N GLU A 189 35.26 -47.33 -8.71
CA GLU A 189 34.33 -47.02 -9.77
C GLU A 189 33.27 -45.97 -9.41
N TRP A 190 33.19 -44.94 -10.25
CA TRP A 190 32.01 -44.51 -10.99
C TRP A 190 32.40 -43.14 -11.59
N SER A 191 33.27 -43.23 -12.59
CA SER A 191 33.72 -42.13 -13.44
C SER A 191 32.57 -41.70 -14.36
N PHE A 192 31.71 -40.79 -13.90
CA PHE A 192 30.77 -40.12 -14.79
C PHE A 192 31.46 -38.94 -15.48
N ALA A 193 31.88 -39.19 -16.71
CA ALA A 193 32.35 -38.20 -17.66
C ALA A 193 31.26 -37.15 -17.93
N ALA A 194 31.52 -35.90 -17.54
CA ALA A 194 30.69 -34.75 -17.87
C ALA A 194 30.88 -34.37 -19.35
N LYS A 195 29.77 -34.35 -20.10
CA LYS A 195 29.69 -33.80 -21.46
C LYS A 195 29.62 -32.26 -21.37
N PRO A 196 30.46 -31.49 -22.08
CA PRO A 196 30.31 -30.04 -22.16
C PRO A 196 29.20 -29.66 -23.15
N GLU A 197 28.18 -28.94 -22.66
CA GLU A 197 27.16 -28.28 -23.49
C GLU A 197 27.71 -27.00 -24.14
N GLN A 198 27.39 -26.82 -25.42
CA GLN A 198 27.75 -25.63 -26.20
C GLN A 198 26.78 -24.46 -25.93
N PRO A 199 27.25 -23.20 -25.95
CA PRO A 199 26.38 -22.03 -25.77
C PRO A 199 25.59 -21.71 -27.04
N ARG A 200 24.25 -21.67 -26.91
CA ARG A 200 23.34 -21.12 -27.93
C ARG A 200 23.36 -19.60 -27.90
N SER A 201 23.76 -19.00 -29.02
CA SER A 201 23.67 -17.57 -29.29
C SER A 201 22.24 -17.16 -29.66
N HIS A 202 21.62 -16.31 -28.83
CA HIS A 202 20.38 -15.61 -29.17
C HIS A 202 20.70 -14.14 -29.45
N ALA A 203 20.56 -13.74 -30.71
CA ALA A 203 20.54 -12.34 -31.13
C ALA A 203 19.19 -11.68 -30.78
N PRO A 204 19.17 -10.40 -30.34
CA PRO A 204 17.92 -9.67 -30.18
C PRO A 204 17.53 -8.98 -31.50
N ARG A 205 16.34 -9.32 -31.99
CA ARG A 205 15.66 -8.64 -33.10
C ARG A 205 15.03 -7.35 -32.56
N GLY A 206 15.50 -6.20 -33.05
CA GLY A 206 14.94 -4.89 -32.73
C GLY A 206 13.51 -4.73 -33.24
N ASN A 207 12.65 -4.14 -32.42
CA ASN A 207 11.38 -3.57 -32.85
C ASN A 207 11.43 -2.06 -32.65
N ALA A 208 11.33 -1.37 -33.79
CA ALA A 208 11.25 0.06 -33.92
C ALA A 208 9.86 0.59 -33.54
N GLU A 209 9.88 1.80 -33.00
CA GLU A 209 8.97 2.94 -33.23
C GLU A 209 7.46 2.70 -33.39
N SER A 210 6.70 3.30 -32.47
CA SER A 210 5.50 4.08 -32.84
C SER A 210 5.20 5.11 -31.75
N ASP A 211 5.78 6.30 -31.94
CA ASP A 211 5.39 7.53 -31.27
C ASP A 211 4.01 7.97 -31.76
N ALA A 212 3.07 8.16 -30.83
CA ALA A 212 1.83 8.89 -31.08
C ALA A 212 1.53 9.82 -29.88
N PRO A 213 1.35 11.13 -30.09
CA PRO A 213 1.16 12.07 -28.99
C PRO A 213 -0.26 11.99 -28.43
N ARG A 214 -0.34 11.60 -27.15
CA ARG A 214 -1.57 11.55 -26.37
C ARG A 214 -1.96 12.98 -25.93
N ARG A 215 -3.00 13.54 -26.53
CA ARG A 215 -3.66 14.78 -26.07
C ARG A 215 -4.30 14.55 -24.70
N GLU A 216 -3.86 15.28 -23.68
CA GLU A 216 -4.55 15.37 -22.39
C GLU A 216 -5.67 16.44 -22.44
N PRO A 217 -6.88 16.17 -21.92
CA PRO A 217 -7.88 17.19 -21.70
C PRO A 217 -7.66 17.87 -20.35
N ASN A 218 -7.43 19.18 -20.37
CA ASN A 218 -7.49 20.06 -19.21
C ASN A 218 -8.87 19.96 -18.55
N ALA A 219 -8.93 19.38 -17.35
CA ALA A 219 -10.09 19.48 -16.48
C ALA A 219 -9.78 20.53 -15.40
N ASP A 220 -10.51 21.64 -15.44
CA ASP A 220 -10.63 22.60 -14.35
C ASP A 220 -11.08 21.85 -13.09
N VAL A 221 -10.19 21.73 -12.11
CA VAL A 221 -10.48 21.19 -10.78
C VAL A 221 -10.74 22.37 -9.85
N THR A 222 -12.01 22.64 -9.58
CA THR A 222 -12.43 23.57 -8.52
C THR A 222 -12.01 23.00 -7.16
N PRO A 223 -11.24 23.73 -6.33
CA PRO A 223 -10.85 23.25 -5.01
C PRO A 223 -12.04 23.27 -4.02
N PRO A 224 -12.12 22.31 -3.08
CA PRO A 224 -13.16 22.28 -2.06
C PRO A 224 -13.00 23.41 -1.02
N PRO A 225 -14.09 23.84 -0.35
CA PRO A 225 -14.04 24.92 0.62
C PRO A 225 -13.22 24.55 1.86
N THR A 226 -12.33 25.48 2.23
CA THR A 226 -11.45 25.41 3.39
C THR A 226 -12.27 25.46 4.69
N PRO A 227 -12.08 24.55 5.65
CA PRO A 227 -12.74 24.64 6.94
C PRO A 227 -12.16 25.81 7.75
N THR A 228 -13.02 26.74 8.14
CA THR A 228 -12.72 27.87 9.03
C THR A 228 -12.30 27.35 10.40
N LEU A 229 -11.01 27.49 10.73
CA LEU A 229 -10.46 27.22 12.06
C LEU A 229 -10.70 28.43 12.96
N ALA A 230 -11.40 28.19 14.08
CA ALA A 230 -11.57 29.15 15.17
C ALA A 230 -10.23 29.40 15.89
N PRO A 231 -9.94 30.64 16.33
CA PRO A 231 -8.72 30.94 17.07
C PRO A 231 -8.92 30.75 18.57
N GLY A 232 -7.97 30.07 19.21
CA GLY A 232 -7.75 30.16 20.65
C GLY A 232 -7.82 28.82 21.39
N SER A 233 -6.69 28.14 21.51
CA SER A 233 -6.47 27.28 22.67
C SER A 233 -5.00 27.27 23.04
N SER A 234 -4.73 27.96 24.14
CA SER A 234 -3.44 28.10 24.79
C SER A 234 -2.93 26.76 25.34
N ASN A 235 -1.61 26.61 25.35
CA ASN A 235 -0.83 25.55 25.97
C ASN A 235 -1.46 25.03 27.29
N ARG A 236 -1.92 23.78 27.28
CA ARG A 236 -2.17 22.99 28.50
C ARG A 236 -1.28 21.76 28.46
N GLY A 237 -0.57 21.54 29.57
CA GLY A 237 0.42 20.49 29.75
C GLY A 237 -0.06 19.11 29.31
N GLN A 238 0.89 18.31 28.84
CA GLN A 238 0.69 16.92 28.43
C GLN A 238 0.30 16.09 29.65
N SER A 239 -0.97 16.13 30.04
CA SER A 239 -1.56 15.11 30.90
C SER A 239 -1.73 13.87 30.05
N THR A 240 -0.97 12.82 30.34
CA THR A 240 -1.17 11.50 29.77
C THR A 240 -2.65 11.13 29.98
N PRO A 241 -3.43 10.88 28.91
CA PRO A 241 -4.83 10.56 29.07
C PRO A 241 -4.96 9.30 29.93
N PRO A 242 -5.93 9.26 30.86
CA PRO A 242 -6.13 8.08 31.70
C PRO A 242 -6.41 6.85 30.82
N PRO A 243 -5.99 5.65 31.26
CA PRO A 243 -6.27 4.43 30.54
C PRO A 243 -7.78 4.26 30.40
N LEU A 244 -8.25 4.15 29.16
CA LEU A 244 -9.67 3.93 28.85
C LEU A 244 -10.14 2.63 29.50
N THR A 245 -11.31 2.70 30.11
CA THR A 245 -11.99 1.52 30.64
C THR A 245 -12.36 0.55 29.51
N GLU A 246 -12.51 -0.74 29.82
CA GLU A 246 -12.91 -1.74 28.82
C GLU A 246 -14.26 -1.41 28.16
N ALA A 247 -15.19 -0.83 28.93
CA ALA A 247 -16.48 -0.38 28.41
C ALA A 247 -16.32 0.74 27.36
N GLU A 248 -15.46 1.73 27.61
CA GLU A 248 -15.18 2.79 26.63
C GLU A 248 -14.45 2.25 25.39
N ARG A 249 -13.59 1.25 25.55
CA ARG A 249 -12.92 0.58 24.42
C ARG A 249 -13.91 -0.17 23.55
N ALA A 250 -14.85 -0.89 24.17
CA ALA A 250 -15.93 -1.57 23.47
C ALA A 250 -16.87 -0.58 22.75
N GLN A 251 -17.25 0.52 23.40
CA GLN A 251 -18.07 1.56 22.79
C GLN A 251 -17.38 2.19 21.57
N ARG A 252 -16.08 2.54 21.68
CA ARG A 252 -15.32 3.08 20.55
C ARG A 252 -15.23 2.10 19.39
N HIS A 253 -15.10 0.80 19.68
CA HIS A 253 -15.11 -0.22 18.65
C HIS A 253 -16.47 -0.27 17.94
N GLN A 254 -17.57 -0.20 18.69
CA GLN A 254 -18.92 -0.16 18.13
C GLN A 254 -19.15 1.11 17.29
N ASP A 255 -18.71 2.28 17.77
CA ASP A 255 -18.81 3.54 17.05
C ASP A 255 -18.02 3.50 15.72
N LEU A 256 -16.86 2.82 15.69
CA LEU A 256 -16.08 2.61 14.47
C LEU A 256 -16.81 1.71 13.47
N LEU A 257 -17.49 0.65 13.93
CA LEU A 257 -18.30 -0.22 13.08
C LEU A 257 -19.50 0.54 12.49
N ASP A 258 -20.21 1.31 13.32
CA ASP A 258 -21.34 2.14 12.89
C ASP A 258 -20.90 3.23 11.92
N TRP A 259 -19.75 3.86 12.16
CA TRP A 259 -19.16 4.82 11.23
C TRP A 259 -18.82 4.16 9.88
N GLY A 260 -18.23 2.96 9.91
CA GLY A 260 -17.96 2.18 8.70
C GLY A 260 -19.22 1.84 7.90
N LEU A 261 -20.31 1.46 8.59
CA LEU A 261 -21.60 1.18 7.97
C LEU A 261 -22.22 2.43 7.33
N ARG A 262 -22.15 3.59 8.01
CA ARG A 262 -22.61 4.88 7.47
C ARG A 262 -21.81 5.31 6.25
N LEU A 263 -20.49 5.10 6.27
CA LEU A 263 -19.63 5.41 5.12
C LEU A 263 -20.02 4.56 3.90
N MET A 264 -20.24 3.26 4.10
CA MET A 264 -20.69 2.34 3.05
C MET A 264 -22.05 2.75 2.46
N GLN A 265 -23.01 3.14 3.32
CA GLN A 265 -24.32 3.62 2.86
C GLN A 265 -24.22 4.94 2.09
N ASN A 266 -23.36 5.87 2.53
CA ASN A 266 -23.12 7.13 1.82
C ASN A 266 -22.47 6.90 0.45
N GLU A 267 -21.53 5.96 0.36
CA GLU A 267 -20.92 5.60 -0.92
C GLU A 267 -21.96 5.00 -1.88
N GLN A 268 -22.86 4.15 -1.38
CA GLN A 268 -23.95 3.61 -2.19
C GLN A 268 -24.92 4.68 -2.66
N ARG A 269 -25.32 5.61 -1.78
CA ARG A 269 -26.15 6.77 -2.15
C ARG A 269 -25.48 7.65 -3.19
N GLN A 270 -24.16 7.82 -3.12
CA GLN A 270 -23.42 8.59 -4.13
C GLN A 270 -23.44 7.87 -5.48
N LYS A 271 -23.22 6.55 -5.52
CA LYS A 271 -23.34 5.76 -6.76
C LYS A 271 -24.73 5.84 -7.37
N ASP A 272 -25.77 5.81 -6.56
CA ASP A 272 -27.16 5.92 -7.03
C ASP A 272 -27.47 7.33 -7.57
N ARG A 273 -26.93 8.39 -6.95
CA ARG A 273 -27.00 9.76 -7.48
C ARG A 273 -26.29 9.88 -8.82
N ASP A 274 -25.06 9.40 -8.92
CA ASP A 274 -24.28 9.46 -10.17
C ASP A 274 -24.98 8.69 -11.30
N LYS A 275 -25.58 7.54 -10.96
CA LYS A 275 -26.39 6.74 -11.90
C LYS A 275 -27.63 7.50 -12.36
N TYR A 276 -28.33 8.18 -11.45
CA TYR A 276 -29.49 9.01 -11.77
C TYR A 276 -29.11 10.19 -12.69
N ASP A 277 -28.04 10.92 -12.34
CA ASP A 277 -27.56 12.05 -13.13
C ASP A 277 -27.13 11.63 -14.54
N HIS A 278 -26.49 10.46 -14.66
CA HIS A 278 -26.15 9.91 -15.97
C HIS A 278 -27.41 9.57 -16.79
N LEU A 279 -28.45 9.03 -16.15
CA LEU A 279 -29.70 8.70 -16.79
C LEU A 279 -30.47 9.96 -17.24
N MET A 280 -30.46 11.01 -16.42
CA MET A 280 -31.05 12.31 -16.74
C MET A 280 -30.29 13.02 -17.87
N SER A 281 -28.95 12.98 -17.86
CA SER A 281 -28.11 13.49 -18.95
C SER A 281 -28.39 12.80 -20.29
N ARG A 282 -28.64 11.48 -20.28
CA ARG A 282 -29.04 10.74 -21.50
C ARG A 282 -30.43 11.17 -21.99
N LYS A 283 -31.40 11.38 -21.10
CA LYS A 283 -32.75 11.82 -21.47
C LYS A 283 -32.74 13.21 -22.09
N THR A 284 -32.03 14.17 -21.51
CA THR A 284 -31.92 15.53 -22.05
C THR A 284 -31.23 15.56 -23.40
N LYS A 285 -30.15 14.78 -23.60
CA LYS A 285 -29.49 14.63 -24.91
C LYS A 285 -30.45 14.08 -25.98
N LYS A 286 -31.26 13.07 -25.65
CA LYS A 286 -32.26 12.51 -26.58
C LYS A 286 -33.35 13.52 -26.93
N ALA A 287 -33.86 14.27 -25.95
CA ALA A 287 -34.86 15.32 -26.18
C ALA A 287 -34.33 16.40 -27.11
N THR A 288 -33.12 16.93 -26.84
CA THR A 288 -32.46 17.93 -27.70
C THR A 288 -32.22 17.41 -29.12
N GLN A 289 -31.86 16.13 -29.27
CA GLN A 289 -31.69 15.51 -30.58
C GLN A 289 -33.02 15.41 -31.35
N ALA A 290 -34.10 15.03 -30.68
CA ALA A 290 -35.44 14.98 -31.28
C ALA A 290 -35.91 16.36 -31.74
N THR A 291 -35.74 17.40 -30.92
CA THR A 291 -36.07 18.79 -31.31
C THR A 291 -35.26 19.26 -32.51
N ARG A 292 -33.96 18.93 -32.57
CA ARG A 292 -33.11 19.25 -33.74
C ARG A 292 -33.58 18.53 -35.01
N GLN A 293 -34.02 17.28 -34.90
CA GLN A 293 -34.58 16.53 -36.04
C GLN A 293 -35.90 17.11 -36.51
N GLN A 294 -36.80 17.48 -35.58
CA GLN A 294 -38.08 18.12 -35.90
C GLN A 294 -37.89 19.47 -36.60
N ASN A 295 -36.99 20.32 -36.10
CA ASN A 295 -36.66 21.60 -36.74
C ASN A 295 -36.08 21.40 -38.14
N ARG A 296 -35.23 20.38 -38.36
CA ARG A 296 -34.72 20.03 -39.70
C ARG A 296 -35.84 19.61 -40.64
N GLN A 297 -36.82 18.83 -40.17
CA GLN A 297 -37.97 18.41 -40.98
C GLN A 297 -38.88 19.60 -41.33
N GLN A 298 -39.15 20.50 -40.37
CA GLN A 298 -39.94 21.71 -40.62
C GLN A 298 -39.25 22.64 -41.62
N ASN A 299 -37.93 22.84 -41.52
CA ASN A 299 -37.18 23.66 -42.48
C ASN A 299 -37.19 23.04 -43.89
N ARG A 300 -37.11 21.71 -44.01
CA ARG A 300 -37.27 21.01 -45.29
C ARG A 300 -38.66 21.22 -45.90
N ARG A 301 -39.71 21.17 -45.08
CA ARG A 301 -41.10 21.43 -45.53
C ARG A 301 -41.36 22.87 -45.95
N ARG A 302 -40.64 23.84 -45.37
CA ARG A 302 -40.74 25.26 -45.74
C ARG A 302 -39.98 25.59 -47.03
N ALA A 303 -39.00 24.77 -47.40
CA ALA A 303 -38.16 24.97 -48.58
C ALA A 303 -38.70 24.28 -49.84
N ALA A 304 -39.69 23.39 -49.70
CA ALA A 304 -40.39 22.72 -50.79
C ALA A 304 -41.72 23.43 -51.07
#